data_AF-A0A1G6EPK9-F1
#
_entry.id   AF-A0A1G6EPK9-F1
#
_cell.length_a   1.000
_cell.length_b   1.000
_cell.length_c   1.000
_cell.angle_alpha   90.00
_cell.angle_beta   90.00
_cell.angle_gamma   90.00
#
_symmetry.space_group_name_H-M   'P 1'
#
loop_
_entity.id
_entity.type
_entity.pdbx_description
1 polymer ?
#
loop_
_entity_poly.entity_id
_entity_poly.type
_entity_poly.pdbx_seq_one_letter_code
_entity_poly.pdbx_strand_id
1 'polypeptide(L)'
;MDSLKFLLYTLARIGLLIAVTAFAVFVGDVAYPALVSLLPEGSTRDTMMNETLRSVVAFVIILSFLLPLFFDDGKKHAAYEIWSSVNITLTLIFMVMVCFVPSIFRDSFEPDGKANAFFAFAYFPHLWLQKTLGLDFVVSVLIGLVLIAGISYAAYLFSFKRYAKLHPVILGGPKRGEPPAVEEEDENTGDVDLLDG
;
A
#
# COMPACT_ATOMS: atom_id res chain seq x y z
N MET A 1 -3.01 -17.26 5.72
CA MET A 1 -2.13 -16.43 6.58
C MET A 1 -2.62 -16.55 8.00
N ASP A 2 -1.73 -16.70 8.97
CA ASP A 2 -2.08 -16.69 10.41
C ASP A 2 -2.81 -15.38 10.79
N SER A 3 -3.83 -15.44 11.63
CA SER A 3 -4.67 -14.30 12.02
C SER A 3 -3.86 -13.18 12.68
N LEU A 4 -2.86 -13.51 13.50
CA LEU A 4 -1.99 -12.52 14.13
C LEU A 4 -1.11 -11.83 13.08
N LYS A 5 -0.57 -12.60 12.13
CA LYS A 5 0.22 -12.05 11.02
C LYS A 5 -0.62 -11.11 10.14
N PHE A 6 -1.90 -11.46 9.90
CA PHE A 6 -2.83 -10.61 9.17
C PHE A 6 -3.18 -9.32 9.90
N LEU A 7 -3.41 -9.40 11.21
CA LEU A 7 -3.66 -8.22 12.03
C LEU A 7 -2.46 -7.27 12.02
N LEU A 8 -1.25 -7.79 12.29
CA LEU A 8 -0.03 -6.99 12.30
C LEU A 8 0.26 -6.37 10.93
N TYR A 9 0.07 -7.13 9.84
CA TYR A 9 0.18 -6.62 8.49
C TYR A 9 -0.79 -5.46 8.24
N THR A 10 -2.06 -5.64 8.60
CA THR A 10 -3.10 -4.62 8.39
C THR A 10 -2.83 -3.36 9.22
N LEU A 11 -2.48 -3.51 10.50
CA LEU A 11 -2.10 -2.39 11.37
C LEU A 11 -0.87 -1.66 10.87
N ALA A 12 0.15 -2.38 10.38
CA ALA A 12 1.33 -1.76 9.79
C ALA A 12 0.99 -0.93 8.54
N ARG A 13 0.08 -1.41 7.69
CA ARG A 13 -0.35 -0.67 6.48
C ARG A 13 -1.21 0.55 6.82
N ILE A 14 -2.09 0.45 7.82
CA ILE A 14 -2.86 1.59 8.35
C ILE A 14 -1.92 2.64 8.95
N GLY A 15 -1.03 2.22 9.86
CA GLY A 15 -0.07 3.11 10.50
C GLY A 15 0.85 3.79 9.49
N LEU A 16 1.27 3.06 8.45
CA LEU A 16 2.05 3.64 7.37
C LEU A 16 1.26 4.66 6.55
N LEU A 17 -0.01 4.39 6.20
CA LEU A 17 -0.84 5.38 5.50
C LEU A 17 -0.99 6.66 6.33
N ILE A 18 -1.22 6.55 7.64
CA ILE A 18 -1.32 7.71 8.53
C ILE A 18 0.01 8.49 8.56
N ALA A 19 1.13 7.80 8.76
CA ALA A 19 2.45 8.42 8.81
C ALA A 19 2.84 9.10 7.49
N VAL A 20 2.59 8.42 6.37
CA VAL A 20 2.86 8.94 5.02
C VAL A 20 1.94 10.12 4.70
N THR A 21 0.67 10.08 5.12
CA THR A 21 -0.24 11.23 4.98
C THR A 21 0.29 12.43 5.75
N ALA A 22 0.67 12.27 7.02
CA ALA A 22 1.24 13.38 7.80
C ALA A 22 2.52 13.96 7.15
N PHE A 23 3.40 13.08 6.66
CA PHE A 23 4.60 13.51 5.92
C PHE A 23 4.25 14.22 4.61
N ALA A 24 3.28 13.70 3.84
CA ALA A 24 2.83 14.29 2.59
C ALA A 24 2.21 15.67 2.79
N VAL A 25 1.45 15.88 3.86
CA VAL A 25 0.92 17.19 4.23
C VAL A 25 2.07 18.15 4.50
N PHE A 26 3.06 17.76 5.31
CA PHE A 26 4.25 18.58 5.53
C PHE A 26 4.97 18.93 4.22
N VAL A 27 5.16 17.96 3.33
CA VAL A 27 5.83 18.20 2.05
C VAL A 27 5.02 19.14 1.15
N GLY A 28 3.73 18.90 0.95
CA GLY A 28 2.91 19.69 0.04
C GLY A 28 2.52 21.07 0.58
N ASP A 29 2.23 21.17 1.88
CA ASP A 29 1.74 22.39 2.49
C ASP A 29 2.87 23.28 3.05
N VAL A 30 4.03 22.71 3.41
CA VAL A 30 5.15 23.47 4.01
C VAL A 30 6.40 23.46 3.13
N ALA A 31 6.96 22.29 2.84
CA ALA A 31 8.26 22.21 2.17
C ALA A 31 8.22 22.69 0.71
N TYR A 32 7.21 22.26 -0.04
CA TYR A 32 7.02 22.60 -1.44
C TYR A 32 6.84 24.12 -1.67
N PRO A 33 5.94 24.84 -0.98
CA PRO A 33 5.86 26.30 -1.14
C PRO A 33 7.13 27.01 -0.68
N ALA A 34 7.83 26.51 0.34
CA ALA A 34 9.14 27.07 0.71
C ALA A 34 10.15 26.95 -0.44
N LEU A 35 10.19 25.82 -1.16
CA LEU A 35 11.04 25.66 -2.34
C LEU A 35 10.61 26.57 -3.49
N VAL A 36 9.31 26.65 -3.78
CA VAL A 36 8.75 27.49 -4.84
C VAL A 36 8.98 28.98 -4.55
N SER A 37 9.13 29.38 -3.29
CA SER A 37 9.39 30.77 -2.90
C SER A 37 10.76 31.29 -3.35
N LEU A 38 11.68 30.39 -3.68
CA LEU A 38 13.00 30.72 -4.23
C LEU A 38 12.94 31.09 -5.72
N LEU A 39 11.81 30.83 -6.39
CA LEU A 39 11.63 31.20 -7.80
C LEU A 39 11.37 32.72 -7.93
N PRO A 40 11.81 33.34 -9.05
CA PRO A 40 11.43 34.70 -9.37
C PRO A 40 9.92 34.90 -9.40
N GLU A 41 9.47 36.12 -9.09
CA GLU A 41 8.05 36.49 -9.20
C GLU A 41 7.57 36.41 -10.65
N GLY A 42 6.37 35.88 -10.84
CA GLY A 42 5.76 35.68 -12.16
C GLY A 42 4.69 34.60 -12.16
N SER A 43 4.03 34.44 -13.31
CA SER A 43 2.89 33.52 -13.50
C SER A 43 3.21 32.06 -13.15
N THR A 44 4.45 31.62 -13.38
CA THR A 44 4.90 30.27 -13.00
C THR A 44 4.92 30.07 -11.49
N ARG A 45 5.45 31.05 -10.73
CA ARG A 45 5.48 30.99 -9.26
C ARG A 45 4.05 31.01 -8.70
N ASP A 46 3.18 31.86 -9.24
CA ASP A 46 1.78 31.95 -8.79
C ASP A 46 1.02 30.64 -9.04
N THR A 47 1.24 30.03 -10.21
CA THR A 47 0.69 28.71 -10.54
C THR A 47 1.24 27.64 -9.60
N MET A 48 2.54 27.68 -9.32
CA MET A 48 3.17 26.71 -8.43
C MET A 48 2.74 26.85 -6.97
N MET A 49 2.42 28.07 -6.52
CA MET A 49 1.90 28.36 -5.18
C MET A 49 0.42 28.04 -4.99
N ASN A 50 -0.29 27.68 -6.08
CA ASN A 50 -1.70 27.35 -6.03
C ASN A 50 -1.97 26.18 -5.06
N GLU A 51 -2.96 26.35 -4.18
CA GLU A 51 -3.31 25.37 -3.16
C GLU A 51 -3.76 24.02 -3.75
N THR A 52 -4.44 24.02 -4.89
CA THR A 52 -4.82 22.80 -5.61
C THR A 52 -3.58 22.02 -6.02
N LEU A 53 -2.57 22.70 -6.57
CA LEU A 53 -1.33 22.03 -6.96
C LEU A 53 -0.56 21.50 -5.75
N ARG A 54 -0.49 22.27 -4.66
CA ARG A 54 0.12 21.84 -3.39
C ARG A 54 -0.55 20.58 -2.83
N SER A 55 -1.88 20.51 -2.89
CA SER A 55 -2.67 19.34 -2.52
C SER A 55 -2.40 18.13 -3.43
N VAL A 56 -2.28 18.34 -4.75
CA VAL A 56 -1.87 17.30 -5.71
C VAL A 56 -0.45 16.80 -5.40
N VAL A 57 0.49 17.69 -5.07
CA VAL A 57 1.85 17.30 -4.67
C VAL A 57 1.80 16.40 -3.45
N ALA A 58 1.04 16.76 -2.41
CA ALA A 58 0.87 15.89 -1.24
C ALA A 58 0.27 14.52 -1.64
N PHE A 59 -0.76 14.49 -2.49
CA PHE A 59 -1.35 13.25 -2.99
C PHE A 59 -0.33 12.35 -3.70
N VAL A 60 0.51 12.94 -4.57
CA VAL A 60 1.58 12.23 -5.28
C VAL A 60 2.64 11.69 -4.32
N ILE A 61 3.00 12.44 -3.28
CA ILE A 61 3.92 11.96 -2.24
C ILE A 61 3.35 10.69 -1.57
N ILE A 62 2.06 10.65 -1.22
CA ILE A 62 1.47 9.43 -0.65
C ILE A 62 1.65 8.24 -1.58
N LEU A 63 1.30 8.42 -2.86
CA LEU A 63 1.46 7.37 -3.87
C LEU A 63 2.91 6.94 -4.04
N SER A 64 3.88 7.85 -3.99
CA SER A 64 5.31 7.53 -4.15
C SER A 64 5.85 6.58 -3.07
N PHE A 65 5.27 6.58 -1.86
CA PHE A 65 5.62 5.65 -0.79
C PHE A 65 4.82 4.34 -0.87
N LEU A 66 3.52 4.42 -1.18
CA LEU A 66 2.66 3.24 -1.18
C LEU A 66 2.86 2.36 -2.43
N LEU A 67 3.09 2.95 -3.59
CA LEU A 67 3.28 2.20 -4.84
C LEU A 67 4.45 1.19 -4.75
N PRO A 68 5.68 1.58 -4.35
CA PRO A 68 6.78 0.63 -4.20
C PRO A 68 6.50 -0.45 -3.16
N LEU A 69 5.84 -0.08 -2.06
CA LEU A 69 5.50 -1.00 -0.98
C LEU A 69 4.53 -2.09 -1.46
N PHE A 70 3.40 -1.70 -2.05
CA PHE A 70 2.41 -2.66 -2.53
C PHE A 70 2.93 -3.46 -3.73
N PHE A 71 3.81 -2.87 -4.53
CA PHE A 71 4.53 -3.60 -5.57
C PHE A 71 5.47 -4.66 -4.97
N ASP A 72 6.21 -4.36 -3.92
CA ASP A 72 7.06 -5.32 -3.20
C ASP A 72 6.23 -6.43 -2.50
N ASP A 73 5.11 -6.06 -1.86
CA ASP A 73 4.15 -7.01 -1.29
C ASP A 73 3.65 -8.00 -2.35
N GLY A 74 3.34 -7.53 -3.56
CA GLY A 74 2.93 -8.38 -4.67
C GLY A 74 3.96 -9.43 -5.06
N LYS A 75 5.26 -9.09 -5.04
CA LYS A 75 6.34 -10.05 -5.31
C LYS A 75 6.48 -11.05 -4.19
N LYS A 76 6.54 -10.59 -2.94
CA LYS A 76 6.74 -11.44 -1.76
C LYS A 76 5.59 -12.42 -1.60
N HIS A 77 4.35 -11.99 -1.80
CA HIS A 77 3.19 -12.86 -1.72
C HIS A 77 3.13 -13.88 -2.86
N ALA A 78 3.66 -13.56 -4.03
CA ALA A 78 3.83 -14.53 -5.11
C ALA A 78 4.94 -15.54 -4.80
N ALA A 79 6.03 -15.12 -4.17
CA ALA A 79 7.20 -15.97 -3.88
C ALA A 79 6.99 -16.97 -2.73
N TYR A 80 6.22 -16.59 -1.70
CA TYR A 80 6.07 -17.40 -0.48
C TYR A 80 4.78 -18.22 -0.41
N GLU A 81 3.96 -18.26 -1.47
CA GLU A 81 2.65 -18.94 -1.50
C GLU A 81 1.68 -18.55 -0.35
N ILE A 82 1.91 -17.42 0.34
CA ILE A 82 1.02 -16.88 1.40
C ILE A 82 -0.17 -16.14 0.76
N TRP A 83 -0.67 -16.67 -0.35
CA TRP A 83 -1.59 -15.96 -1.22
C TRP A 83 -2.98 -15.81 -0.57
N SER A 84 -3.44 -14.56 -0.53
CA SER A 84 -4.86 -14.23 -0.39
C SER A 84 -5.08 -12.82 -0.91
N SER A 85 -5.55 -12.68 -2.16
CA SER A 85 -6.03 -11.40 -2.70
C SER A 85 -7.16 -10.81 -1.85
N VAL A 86 -7.91 -11.68 -1.16
CA VAL A 86 -8.92 -11.30 -0.18
C VAL A 86 -8.30 -10.54 0.99
N ASN A 87 -7.18 -11.02 1.55
CA ASN A 87 -6.52 -10.35 2.67
C ASN A 87 -6.02 -8.96 2.28
N ILE A 88 -5.43 -8.81 1.10
CA ILE A 88 -4.98 -7.49 0.62
C ILE A 88 -6.17 -6.54 0.42
N THR A 89 -7.24 -7.04 -0.19
CA THR A 89 -8.48 -6.26 -0.38
C THR A 89 -9.04 -5.81 0.96
N LEU A 90 -9.11 -6.71 1.95
CA LEU A 90 -9.56 -6.37 3.31
C LEU A 90 -8.65 -5.33 3.97
N THR A 91 -7.33 -5.47 3.87
CA THR A 91 -6.39 -4.47 4.40
C THR A 91 -6.62 -3.11 3.77
N LEU A 92 -6.79 -3.04 2.44
CA LEU A 92 -7.07 -1.78 1.75
C LEU A 92 -8.42 -1.17 2.17
N ILE A 93 -9.46 -1.98 2.33
CA ILE A 93 -10.75 -1.52 2.87
C ILE A 93 -10.56 -0.94 4.27
N PHE A 94 -9.84 -1.62 5.16
CA PHE A 94 -9.58 -1.12 6.51
C PHE A 94 -8.75 0.17 6.50
N MET A 95 -7.76 0.30 5.61
CA MET A 95 -7.01 1.54 5.43
C MET A 95 -7.92 2.71 5.05
N VAL A 96 -8.81 2.49 4.07
CA VAL A 96 -9.79 3.50 3.66
C VAL A 96 -10.71 3.83 4.83
N MET A 97 -11.31 2.83 5.48
CA MET A 97 -12.25 3.06 6.58
C MET A 97 -11.64 3.82 7.75
N VAL A 98 -10.46 3.41 8.23
CA VAL A 98 -9.82 4.05 9.38
C VAL A 98 -9.47 5.50 9.09
N CYS A 99 -9.02 5.80 7.86
CA CYS A 99 -8.68 7.17 7.48
C CYS A 99 -9.92 8.00 7.07
N PHE A 100 -10.99 7.36 6.60
CA PHE A 100 -12.22 8.04 6.16
C PHE A 100 -13.16 8.38 7.32
N VAL A 101 -13.39 7.45 8.24
CA VAL A 101 -14.39 7.62 9.31
C VAL A 101 -14.25 8.94 10.07
N PRO A 102 -13.04 9.42 10.44
CA PRO A 102 -12.91 10.71 11.11
C PRO A 102 -13.45 11.89 10.27
N SER A 103 -13.32 11.86 8.94
CA SER A 103 -13.77 12.98 8.08
C SER A 103 -15.28 13.22 8.13
N ILE A 104 -16.06 12.18 8.44
CA ILE A 104 -17.53 12.27 8.57
C ILE A 104 -17.90 13.17 9.75
N PHE A 105 -17.08 13.17 10.79
CA PHE A 105 -17.36 13.94 12.01
C PHE A 105 -16.87 15.39 11.94
N ARG A 106 -16.31 15.85 10.81
CA ARG A 106 -15.78 17.22 10.69
C ARG A 106 -16.76 18.28 11.20
N ASP A 107 -17.98 18.24 10.69
CA ASP A 107 -19.00 19.26 10.98
C ASP A 107 -19.50 19.15 12.43
N SER A 108 -19.36 17.98 13.07
CA SER A 108 -19.68 17.81 14.49
C SER A 108 -18.71 18.55 15.40
N PHE A 109 -17.54 18.94 14.92
CA PHE A 109 -16.54 19.70 15.67
C PHE A 109 -16.38 21.16 15.18
N GLU A 110 -17.27 21.62 14.30
CA GLU A 110 -17.26 22.98 13.76
C GLU A 110 -17.35 24.09 14.83
N PRO A 111 -18.10 23.94 15.95
CA PRO A 111 -18.20 24.99 16.98
C PRO A 111 -16.86 25.36 17.64
N ASP A 112 -15.88 24.46 17.64
CA ASP A 112 -14.62 24.63 18.36
C ASP A 112 -13.52 25.32 17.53
N GLY A 113 -13.73 25.50 16.22
CA GLY A 113 -12.81 26.16 15.26
C GLY A 113 -11.47 25.44 15.03
N LYS A 114 -10.85 24.90 16.07
CA LYS A 114 -9.58 24.16 16.06
C LYS A 114 -9.68 22.84 15.31
N ALA A 115 -10.83 22.16 15.43
CA ALA A 115 -11.05 20.92 14.72
C ALA A 115 -11.15 21.14 13.21
N ASN A 116 -11.70 22.28 12.77
CA ASN A 116 -11.79 22.59 11.35
C ASN A 116 -10.39 22.75 10.71
N ALA A 117 -9.45 23.37 11.44
CA ALA A 117 -8.05 23.44 11.02
C ALA A 117 -7.38 22.05 10.98
N PHE A 118 -7.66 21.19 11.95
CA PHE A 118 -7.17 19.81 11.96
C PHE A 118 -7.67 19.02 10.73
N PHE A 119 -8.96 19.09 10.42
CA PHE A 119 -9.52 18.38 9.26
C PHE A 119 -8.99 18.93 7.93
N ALA A 120 -8.85 20.25 7.80
CA ALA A 120 -8.24 20.86 6.62
C ALA A 120 -6.80 20.39 6.42
N PHE A 121 -6.03 20.27 7.50
CA PHE A 121 -4.65 19.80 7.47
C PHE A 121 -4.56 18.28 7.20
N ALA A 122 -5.25 17.46 7.98
CA ALA A 122 -5.19 16.00 7.90
C ALA A 122 -5.68 15.46 6.55
N TYR A 123 -6.63 16.13 5.93
CA TYR A 123 -7.21 15.76 4.64
C TYR A 123 -6.76 16.66 3.48
N PHE A 124 -5.74 17.50 3.71
CA PHE A 124 -5.13 18.35 2.69
C PHE A 124 -4.81 17.62 1.37
N PRO A 125 -4.30 16.37 1.35
CA PRO A 125 -3.98 15.66 0.10
C PRO A 125 -5.20 15.33 -0.77
N HIS A 126 -6.43 15.52 -0.26
CA HIS A 126 -7.67 15.25 -0.97
C HIS A 126 -8.40 16.51 -1.41
N LEU A 127 -7.99 17.69 -0.93
CA LEU A 127 -8.64 18.97 -1.23
C LEU A 127 -8.60 19.33 -2.72
N TRP A 128 -7.61 18.84 -3.47
CA TRP A 128 -7.58 19.07 -4.92
C TRP A 128 -8.84 18.54 -5.59
N LEU A 129 -9.40 17.40 -5.16
CA LEU A 129 -10.65 16.86 -5.72
C LEU A 129 -11.83 17.81 -5.49
N GLN A 130 -11.92 18.38 -4.29
CA GLN A 130 -12.94 19.37 -3.96
C GLN A 130 -12.80 20.61 -4.86
N LYS A 131 -11.57 21.11 -5.03
CA LYS A 131 -11.31 22.33 -5.80
C LYS A 131 -11.43 22.15 -7.32
N THR A 132 -11.05 20.99 -7.84
CA THR A 132 -11.10 20.73 -9.29
C THR A 132 -12.45 20.23 -9.76
N LEU A 133 -13.16 19.46 -8.94
CA LEU A 133 -14.42 18.81 -9.33
C LEU A 133 -15.65 19.43 -8.65
N GLY A 134 -15.47 20.37 -7.73
CA GLY A 134 -16.58 21.00 -7.01
C GLY A 134 -17.33 20.04 -6.06
N LEU A 135 -16.65 18.99 -5.60
CA LEU A 135 -17.23 17.95 -4.75
C LEU A 135 -17.32 18.40 -3.29
N ASP A 136 -18.26 17.81 -2.55
CA ASP A 136 -18.29 17.94 -1.10
C ASP A 136 -16.99 17.42 -0.45
N PHE A 137 -16.62 17.95 0.71
CA PHE A 137 -15.41 17.56 1.43
C PHE A 137 -15.38 16.06 1.74
N VAL A 138 -16.46 15.49 2.31
CA VAL A 138 -16.51 14.08 2.69
C VAL A 138 -16.40 13.19 1.46
N VAL A 139 -17.07 13.59 0.38
CA VAL A 139 -17.02 12.89 -0.92
C VAL A 139 -15.61 12.95 -1.51
N SER A 140 -14.95 14.09 -1.43
CA SER A 140 -13.58 14.29 -1.92
C SER A 140 -12.58 13.42 -1.16
N VAL A 141 -12.70 13.35 0.17
CA VAL A 141 -11.88 12.46 1.00
C VAL A 141 -12.11 11.01 0.63
N LEU A 142 -13.37 10.57 0.51
CA LEU A 142 -13.70 9.20 0.15
C LEU A 142 -13.08 8.81 -1.20
N ILE A 143 -13.31 9.64 -2.23
CA ILE A 143 -12.77 9.39 -3.57
C ILE A 143 -11.24 9.38 -3.53
N GLY A 144 -10.62 10.32 -2.83
CA GLY A 144 -9.16 10.38 -2.71
C GLY A 144 -8.56 9.13 -2.08
N LEU A 145 -9.15 8.65 -0.98
CA LEU A 145 -8.71 7.42 -0.31
C LEU A 145 -8.96 6.17 -1.17
N VAL A 146 -10.10 6.10 -1.85
CA VAL A 146 -10.41 4.99 -2.78
C VAL A 146 -9.47 5.00 -3.97
N LEU A 147 -9.09 6.16 -4.51
CA LEU A 147 -8.10 6.28 -5.57
C LEU A 147 -6.73 5.78 -5.11
N ILE A 148 -6.27 6.19 -3.93
CA ILE A 148 -5.00 5.70 -3.35
C ILE A 148 -5.03 4.18 -3.18
N ALA A 149 -6.11 3.64 -2.61
CA ALA A 149 -6.28 2.21 -2.43
C ALA A 149 -6.33 1.45 -3.76
N GLY A 150 -7.06 1.96 -4.74
CA GLY A 150 -7.20 1.37 -6.07
C GLY A 150 -5.88 1.34 -6.84
N ILE A 151 -5.13 2.44 -6.83
CA ILE A 151 -3.81 2.54 -7.45
C ILE A 151 -2.82 1.58 -6.76
N SER A 152 -2.85 1.51 -5.43
CA SER A 152 -2.03 0.58 -4.65
C SER A 152 -2.36 -0.88 -4.96
N TYR A 153 -3.65 -1.21 -5.09
CA TYR A 153 -4.09 -2.54 -5.48
C TYR A 153 -3.65 -2.92 -6.89
N ALA A 154 -3.74 -1.97 -7.84
CA ALA A 154 -3.28 -2.18 -9.21
C ALA A 154 -1.78 -2.46 -9.25
N ALA A 155 -0.97 -1.71 -8.49
CA ALA A 155 0.47 -1.95 -8.38
C ALA A 155 0.78 -3.34 -7.79
N TYR A 156 0.06 -3.74 -6.75
CA TYR A 156 0.14 -5.09 -6.17
C TYR A 156 -0.16 -6.18 -7.22
N LEU A 157 -1.31 -6.08 -7.90
CA LEU A 157 -1.73 -7.07 -8.90
C LEU A 157 -0.76 -7.16 -10.08
N PHE A 158 -0.28 -6.01 -10.55
CA PHE A 158 0.70 -5.94 -11.64
C PHE A 158 2.00 -6.65 -11.25
N SER A 159 2.50 -6.37 -10.04
CA SER A 159 3.71 -7.01 -9.51
C SER A 159 3.56 -8.52 -9.36
N PHE A 160 2.44 -8.94 -8.75
CA PHE A 160 2.12 -10.35 -8.54
C PHE A 160 2.04 -11.12 -9.86
N LYS A 161 1.25 -10.62 -10.82
CA LYS A 161 1.09 -11.27 -12.14
C LYS A 161 2.41 -11.36 -12.89
N ARG A 162 3.23 -10.31 -12.82
CA ARG A 162 4.55 -10.30 -13.43
C ARG A 162 5.47 -11.34 -12.80
N TYR A 163 5.52 -11.43 -11.48
CA TYR A 163 6.36 -12.38 -10.76
C TYR A 163 5.93 -13.83 -11.03
N ALA A 164 4.63 -14.11 -10.94
CA ALA A 164 4.03 -15.40 -11.24
C ALA A 164 4.37 -15.90 -12.66
N LYS A 165 4.34 -15.00 -13.64
CA LYS A 165 4.68 -15.35 -15.04
C LYS A 165 6.17 -15.68 -15.22
N LEU A 166 7.04 -15.04 -14.45
CA LEU A 166 8.49 -15.27 -14.51
C LEU A 166 8.92 -16.52 -13.76
N HIS A 167 8.16 -16.95 -12.75
CA HIS A 167 8.48 -18.10 -11.89
C HIS A 167 7.30 -19.10 -11.82
N PRO A 168 7.00 -19.82 -12.92
CA PRO A 168 5.81 -20.67 -13.03
C PRO A 168 5.83 -21.89 -12.09
N VAL A 169 7.01 -22.37 -11.69
CA VAL A 169 7.17 -23.54 -10.80
C VAL A 169 6.64 -23.26 -9.38
N ILE A 170 6.52 -22.00 -8.97
CA ILE A 170 6.04 -21.59 -7.63
C ILE A 170 4.50 -21.60 -7.53
N LEU A 171 3.78 -21.67 -8.66
CA LEU A 171 2.31 -21.79 -8.66
C LEU A 171 1.83 -23.18 -9.10
N GLY A 172 2.75 -24.00 -9.64
CA GLY A 172 2.54 -25.40 -9.94
C GLY A 172 3.20 -26.27 -8.89
N GLY A 173 2.65 -26.31 -7.67
CA GLY A 173 3.01 -27.36 -6.72
C GLY A 173 2.84 -28.75 -7.36
N PRO A 174 3.64 -29.76 -6.96
CA PRO A 174 3.58 -31.10 -7.54
C PRO A 174 2.15 -31.62 -7.47
N LYS A 175 1.68 -32.22 -8.57
CA LYS A 175 0.37 -32.85 -8.64
C LYS A 175 0.21 -33.76 -7.42
N ARG A 176 -0.77 -33.42 -6.59
CA ARG A 176 -1.26 -34.24 -5.47
C ARG A 176 -1.63 -35.61 -6.03
N GLY A 177 -0.74 -36.60 -5.95
CA GLY A 177 -1.01 -37.94 -6.49
C GLY A 177 0.17 -38.86 -6.78
N GLU A 178 1.43 -38.40 -6.75
CA GLU A 178 2.57 -39.32 -6.87
C GLU A 178 3.18 -39.59 -5.48
N PRO A 179 3.18 -40.85 -5.00
CA PRO A 179 3.93 -41.20 -3.80
C PRO A 179 5.43 -40.95 -4.07
N PRO A 180 6.21 -40.58 -3.04
CA PRO A 180 7.65 -40.42 -3.20
C PRO A 180 8.23 -41.71 -3.76
N ALA A 181 9.03 -41.60 -4.82
CA ALA A 181 9.85 -42.70 -5.29
C ALA A 181 10.70 -43.14 -4.10
N VAL A 182 10.47 -44.36 -3.64
CA VAL A 182 11.32 -45.03 -2.67
C VAL A 182 12.67 -45.18 -3.37
N GLU A 183 13.68 -44.47 -2.89
CA GLU A 183 15.06 -44.82 -3.22
C GLU A 183 15.28 -46.21 -2.62
N GLU A 184 15.33 -47.23 -3.47
CA GLU A 184 15.78 -48.57 -3.07
C GLU A 184 17.25 -48.43 -2.64
N GLU A 185 17.50 -48.50 -1.33
CA GLU A 185 18.85 -48.72 -0.81
C GLU A 185 19.27 -50.13 -1.27
N ASP A 186 20.10 -50.18 -2.30
CA ASP A 186 20.87 -51.37 -2.68
C ASP A 186 21.78 -51.76 -1.50
N GLU A 187 21.30 -52.66 -0.66
CA GLU A 187 22.06 -53.32 0.40
C GLU A 187 23.06 -54.30 -0.24
N ASN A 188 24.16 -53.75 -0.76
CA ASN A 188 25.31 -54.51 -1.22
C ASN A 188 26.05 -55.13 -0.02
N THR A 189 25.58 -56.28 0.43
CA THR A 189 26.31 -57.15 1.36
C THR A 189 27.33 -57.99 0.58
N GLY A 190 28.46 -57.36 0.29
CA GLY A 190 29.67 -58.04 -0.19
C GLY A 190 30.47 -58.64 0.98
N ASP A 191 30.69 -59.95 0.89
CA ASP A 191 31.81 -60.74 1.37
C ASP A 191 32.24 -60.70 2.85
N VAL A 192 31.89 -61.77 3.57
CA VAL A 192 32.74 -62.32 4.64
C VAL A 192 32.88 -63.83 4.43
N ASP A 193 33.85 -64.21 3.60
CA ASP A 193 34.38 -65.58 3.58
C ASP A 193 35.18 -65.81 4.89
N LEU A 194 34.57 -66.53 5.82
CA LEU A 194 35.24 -67.14 6.96
C LEU A 194 35.86 -68.47 6.50
N LEU A 195 37.18 -68.46 6.28
CA LEU A 195 38.00 -69.67 6.22
C LEU A 195 38.22 -70.20 7.64
N ASP A 196 37.64 -71.35 7.96
CA ASP A 196 38.15 -72.28 8.97
C ASP A 196 37.57 -73.68 8.69
N GLY A 197 38.46 -74.65 8.38
CA GLY A 197 38.12 -76.07 8.19
C GLY A 197 38.95 -76.78 7.13
#